data_AF-A0A1R3HFW6-F1
#
_entry.id   AF-A0A1R3HFW6-F1
#
_cell.length_a   1.000
_cell.length_b   1.000
_cell.length_c   1.000
_cell.angle_alpha   90.00
_cell.angle_beta   90.00
_cell.angle_gamma   90.00
#
_symmetry.space_group_name_H-M   'P 1'
#
loop_
_entity.id
_entity.type
_entity.pdbx_description
1 polymer ?
#
loop_
_entity_poly.entity_id
_entity_poly.type
_entity_poly.pdbx_seq_one_letter_code
_entity_poly.pdbx_strand_id
1 'polypeptide(L)'
;MSRRKLMNNKMKAHPPPVKGKRPRPSKVQEQEFSEGWVEFARKGIAKRVANMLNGEQIGGRKRSSFYYDLWNIKYLSKFKWDDLTEELAYKSAIREQKLALEISAARRERDFYLAKVDQSRAQSAIEERLKKKQKVQQESGTENSELPVSQKKVIRQFPQKKPVAVETSQSKPRLSKDLLAGVSVTL
;
A
#
# COMPACT_ATOMS: atom_id res chain seq x y z
N MET A 1 -15.49 32.96 -2.35
CA MET A 1 -16.32 31.78 -2.00
C MET A 1 -16.30 31.56 -0.49
N SER A 2 -17.36 31.94 0.22
CA SER A 2 -17.39 31.99 1.69
C SER A 2 -18.19 30.83 2.26
N ARG A 3 -17.50 29.70 2.49
CA ARG A 3 -18.00 28.47 3.12
C ARG A 3 -17.91 28.56 4.64
N ARG A 4 -19.01 28.27 5.34
CA ARG A 4 -19.14 28.35 6.82
C ARG A 4 -20.20 27.34 7.32
N LYS A 5 -19.77 26.46 8.23
CA LYS A 5 -20.33 25.22 8.83
C LYS A 5 -21.45 25.46 9.85
N LEU A 6 -22.08 24.42 10.41
CA LEU A 6 -22.80 24.50 11.69
C LEU A 6 -22.41 23.40 12.71
N MET A 7 -22.14 23.69 14.00
CA MET A 7 -21.83 22.74 15.11
C MET A 7 -23.08 22.34 15.92
N ASN A 8 -23.05 21.14 16.50
CA ASN A 8 -23.81 20.77 17.71
C ASN A 8 -22.86 20.14 18.71
N ASN A 9 -23.17 20.24 20.01
CA ASN A 9 -22.25 19.85 21.07
C ASN A 9 -22.93 18.96 22.13
N LYS A 10 -22.33 17.77 22.33
CA LYS A 10 -22.07 16.99 23.56
C LYS A 10 -23.20 16.40 24.43
N MET A 11 -23.25 15.05 24.51
CA MET A 11 -22.84 14.21 25.67
C MET A 11 -23.45 12.78 25.60
N LYS A 12 -22.62 11.74 25.42
CA LYS A 12 -22.44 10.55 26.31
C LYS A 12 -21.62 9.47 25.59
N ALA A 13 -20.56 8.99 26.24
CA ALA A 13 -19.74 7.88 25.76
C ALA A 13 -20.43 6.54 26.11
N HIS A 14 -20.58 5.65 25.12
CA HIS A 14 -20.99 4.27 25.35
C HIS A 14 -19.78 3.38 25.69
N PRO A 15 -19.88 2.46 26.66
CA PRO A 15 -18.84 1.49 26.95
C PRO A 15 -18.67 0.50 25.77
N PRO A 16 -17.46 -0.03 25.53
CA PRO A 16 -17.20 -0.92 24.41
C PRO A 16 -17.98 -2.24 24.53
N PRO A 17 -18.45 -2.81 23.42
CA PRO A 17 -19.25 -4.03 23.43
C PRO A 17 -18.44 -5.23 23.94
N VAL A 18 -19.03 -5.95 24.90
CA VAL A 18 -18.49 -7.19 25.47
C VAL A 18 -18.50 -8.29 24.40
N LYS A 19 -17.34 -8.89 24.14
CA LYS A 19 -17.16 -9.98 23.17
C LYS A 19 -17.89 -11.24 23.66
N GLY A 20 -18.85 -11.77 22.89
CA GLY A 20 -19.37 -13.12 23.16
C GLY A 20 -20.69 -13.57 22.55
N LYS A 21 -21.53 -12.71 21.95
CA LYS A 21 -22.79 -13.15 21.31
C LYS A 21 -22.92 -12.57 19.90
N ARG A 22 -23.07 -13.45 18.90
CA ARG A 22 -23.39 -13.04 17.52
C ARG A 22 -24.83 -12.52 17.49
N PRO A 23 -25.08 -11.24 17.15
CA PRO A 23 -26.44 -10.73 17.03
C PRO A 23 -27.12 -11.34 15.79
N ARG A 24 -28.41 -11.63 15.91
CA ARG A 24 -29.27 -12.09 14.81
C ARG A 24 -29.34 -10.99 13.73
N PRO A 25 -29.49 -11.33 12.43
CA PRO A 25 -29.59 -10.35 11.35
C PRO A 25 -31.00 -9.75 11.34
N SER A 26 -31.33 -8.95 12.34
CA SER A 26 -32.64 -8.32 12.46
C SER A 26 -32.45 -6.94 13.07
N LYS A 27 -32.95 -5.94 12.32
CA LYS A 27 -32.70 -4.50 12.41
C LYS A 27 -31.31 -4.12 11.88
N VAL A 28 -31.32 -3.42 10.74
CA VAL A 28 -30.29 -2.42 10.42
C VAL A 28 -30.02 -1.71 11.73
N GLN A 29 -28.82 -1.87 12.28
CA GLN A 29 -28.38 -1.02 13.36
C GLN A 29 -28.44 0.38 12.74
N GLU A 30 -29.49 1.12 13.06
CA GLU A 30 -29.58 2.53 12.74
C GLU A 30 -28.34 3.10 13.37
N GLN A 31 -27.33 3.35 12.53
CA GLN A 31 -26.07 3.91 12.95
C GLN A 31 -26.46 5.26 13.52
N GLU A 32 -26.54 5.34 14.85
CA GLU A 32 -26.86 6.58 15.54
C GLU A 32 -25.68 7.51 15.29
N PHE A 33 -25.78 8.30 14.22
CA PHE A 33 -24.83 9.33 13.93
C PHE A 33 -25.06 10.44 14.94
N SER A 34 -24.09 10.64 15.82
CA SER A 34 -24.15 11.70 16.84
C SER A 34 -24.21 13.09 16.21
N GLU A 35 -23.61 13.25 15.02
CA GLU A 35 -23.44 14.53 14.36
C GLU A 35 -23.46 14.38 12.83
N GLY A 36 -23.93 15.41 12.14
CA GLY A 36 -23.93 15.53 10.69
C GLY A 36 -23.64 16.96 10.26
N TRP A 37 -23.11 17.13 9.05
CA TRP A 37 -22.78 18.44 8.50
C TRP A 37 -23.69 18.75 7.31
N VAL A 38 -24.10 20.02 7.19
CA VAL A 38 -24.89 20.53 6.07
C VAL A 38 -24.16 21.73 5.48
N GLU A 39 -23.94 21.72 4.17
CA GLU A 39 -23.40 22.87 3.44
C GLU A 39 -24.49 23.60 2.68
N PHE A 40 -24.44 24.92 2.77
CA PHE A 40 -25.29 25.82 2.00
C PHE A 40 -24.43 26.58 1.01
N ALA A 41 -24.95 26.78 -0.22
CA ALA A 41 -24.27 27.56 -1.25
C ALA A 41 -24.05 29.03 -0.85
N ARG A 42 -24.94 29.60 -0.03
CA ARG A 42 -24.88 31.02 0.41
C ARG A 42 -24.81 31.12 1.94
N LYS A 43 -23.82 31.87 2.44
CA LYS A 43 -23.63 32.15 3.88
C LYS A 43 -24.83 32.80 4.57
N GLY A 44 -25.63 33.59 3.83
CA GLY A 44 -26.81 34.25 4.38
C GLY A 44 -27.94 33.28 4.69
N ILE A 45 -28.13 32.26 3.83
CA ILE A 45 -29.13 31.20 4.03
C ILE A 45 -28.71 30.35 5.24
N ALA A 46 -27.45 29.94 5.31
CA ALA A 46 -26.93 29.17 6.44
C ALA A 46 -27.19 29.87 7.78
N LYS A 47 -26.89 31.17 7.88
CA LYS A 47 -27.15 31.95 9.11
C LYS A 47 -28.63 32.05 9.44
N ARG A 48 -29.48 32.30 8.43
CA ARG A 48 -30.93 32.40 8.63
C ARG A 48 -31.50 31.08 9.13
N VAL A 49 -31.14 29.97 8.47
CA VAL A 49 -31.58 28.63 8.84
C VAL A 49 -31.09 28.25 10.23
N ALA A 50 -29.84 28.57 10.57
CA ALA A 50 -29.31 28.38 11.91
C ALA A 50 -30.16 29.08 12.96
N ASN A 51 -30.43 30.37 12.76
CA ASN A 51 -31.16 31.16 13.74
C ASN A 51 -32.64 30.77 13.83
N MET A 52 -33.23 30.32 12.72
CA MET A 52 -34.64 29.97 12.64
C MET A 52 -34.90 28.57 13.21
N LEU A 53 -34.15 27.56 12.76
CA LEU A 53 -34.40 26.18 13.18
C LEU A 53 -33.80 25.86 14.56
N ASN A 54 -32.75 26.55 15.01
CA ASN A 54 -32.11 26.18 16.27
C ASN A 54 -33.06 26.36 17.48
N GLY A 55 -33.38 25.25 18.14
CA GLY A 55 -34.33 25.19 19.25
C GLY A 55 -35.78 24.91 18.82
N GLU A 56 -36.07 24.81 17.53
CA GLU A 56 -37.39 24.40 17.03
C GLU A 56 -37.53 22.88 17.04
N GLN A 57 -38.75 22.39 17.21
CA GLN A 57 -39.05 20.96 17.09
C GLN A 57 -38.89 20.53 15.63
N ILE A 58 -38.28 19.35 15.40
CA ILE A 58 -38.11 18.79 14.07
C ILE A 58 -39.48 18.57 13.40
N GLY A 59 -40.47 18.16 14.20
CA GLY A 59 -41.84 17.96 13.75
C GLY A 59 -41.99 16.75 12.82
N GLY A 60 -42.96 16.81 11.91
CA GLY A 60 -43.27 15.72 10.98
C GLY A 60 -44.42 14.83 11.45
N ARG A 61 -44.34 13.52 11.20
CA ARG A 61 -45.40 12.56 11.58
C ARG A 61 -45.35 12.32 13.10
N LYS A 62 -46.48 12.42 13.81
CA LYS A 62 -46.56 12.16 15.27
C LYS A 62 -46.00 10.80 15.73
N ARG A 63 -45.92 9.81 14.84
CA ARG A 63 -45.37 8.48 15.10
C ARG A 63 -43.87 8.33 14.75
N SER A 64 -43.24 9.35 14.16
CA SER A 64 -41.80 9.28 13.86
C SER A 64 -40.98 9.51 15.12
N SER A 65 -39.84 8.82 15.21
CA SER A 65 -38.92 8.93 16.35
C SER A 65 -38.49 10.37 16.64
N PHE A 66 -38.32 11.19 15.60
CA PHE A 66 -37.78 12.54 15.69
C PHE A 66 -38.82 13.62 15.99
N TYR A 67 -40.09 13.28 16.19
CA TYR A 67 -41.17 14.27 16.25
C TYR A 67 -41.01 15.27 17.42
N TYR A 68 -40.58 14.77 18.58
CA TYR A 68 -40.37 15.58 19.78
C TYR A 68 -38.93 16.09 19.92
N ASP A 69 -38.04 15.68 19.02
CA ASP A 69 -36.65 16.10 19.05
C ASP A 69 -36.53 17.56 18.62
N LEU A 70 -35.55 18.26 19.19
CA LEU A 70 -35.24 19.64 18.86
C LEU A 70 -34.11 19.69 17.85
N TRP A 71 -34.23 20.58 16.87
CA TRP A 71 -33.12 21.00 16.05
C TRP A 71 -32.09 21.69 16.93
N ASN A 72 -30.91 21.10 17.02
CA ASN A 72 -29.70 21.79 17.47
C ASN A 72 -28.95 22.10 16.18
N ILE A 73 -28.65 23.37 15.87
CA ILE A 73 -27.86 23.71 14.67
C ILE A 73 -27.14 25.05 14.90
N LYS A 74 -25.79 25.10 14.98
CA LYS A 74 -25.05 26.37 15.23
C LYS A 74 -24.16 26.85 14.10
N TYR A 75 -24.36 28.02 13.52
CA TYR A 75 -23.49 28.49 12.42
C TYR A 75 -22.03 28.72 12.85
N LEU A 76 -21.11 28.34 11.98
CA LEU A 76 -19.71 28.13 12.29
C LEU A 76 -18.87 28.67 11.16
N SER A 77 -18.15 29.71 11.52
CA SER A 77 -17.63 30.62 10.55
C SER A 77 -16.30 30.12 9.96
N LYS A 78 -16.02 30.52 8.72
CA LYS A 78 -14.85 30.20 7.87
C LYS A 78 -14.58 28.71 7.61
N PHE A 79 -15.57 27.85 7.76
CA PHE A 79 -15.37 26.40 7.74
C PHE A 79 -16.02 25.71 6.53
N LYS A 80 -15.33 24.74 5.92
CA LYS A 80 -15.68 24.04 4.68
C LYS A 80 -15.73 22.52 4.87
N TRP A 81 -16.46 21.77 4.03
CA TRP A 81 -16.36 20.30 4.05
C TRP A 81 -14.93 19.81 3.87
N ASP A 82 -14.16 20.48 3.00
CA ASP A 82 -12.75 20.20 2.77
C ASP A 82 -11.99 20.13 4.10
N ASP A 83 -12.19 21.08 5.03
CA ASP A 83 -11.49 21.14 6.31
C ASP A 83 -11.79 19.91 7.22
N LEU A 84 -12.98 19.28 7.09
CA LEU A 84 -13.30 18.03 7.80
C LEU A 84 -12.60 16.83 7.17
N THR A 85 -12.70 16.75 5.85
CA THR A 85 -12.15 15.64 5.10
C THR A 85 -10.64 15.70 5.03
N GLU A 86 -10.06 16.89 5.11
CA GLU A 86 -8.62 17.14 5.06
C GLU A 86 -7.93 16.49 6.26
N GLU A 87 -8.42 16.70 7.47
CA GLU A 87 -7.83 16.07 8.66
C GLU A 87 -7.92 14.54 8.60
N LEU A 88 -9.07 14.01 8.16
CA LEU A 88 -9.28 12.57 8.02
C LEU A 88 -8.40 11.97 6.91
N ALA A 89 -8.34 12.63 5.76
CA ALA A 89 -7.54 12.24 4.60
C ALA A 89 -6.05 12.30 4.96
N TYR A 90 -5.60 13.35 5.64
CA TYR A 90 -4.22 13.50 6.11
C TYR A 90 -3.82 12.37 7.06
N LYS A 91 -4.64 12.09 8.08
CA LYS A 91 -4.40 10.96 9.01
C LYS A 91 -4.41 9.61 8.28
N SER A 92 -5.28 9.45 7.29
CA SER A 92 -5.33 8.24 6.48
C SER A 92 -4.08 8.07 5.63
N ALA A 93 -3.66 9.13 4.94
CA ALA A 93 -2.46 9.15 4.11
C ALA A 93 -1.19 8.86 4.93
N ILE A 94 -1.05 9.45 6.13
CA ILE A 94 0.09 9.13 7.01
C ILE A 94 0.09 7.65 7.37
N ARG A 95 -1.07 7.09 7.74
CA ARG A 95 -1.17 5.68 8.12
C ARG A 95 -0.80 4.78 6.95
N GLU A 96 -1.32 5.07 5.77
CA GLU A 96 -1.04 4.32 4.55
C GLU A 96 0.44 4.39 4.17
N GLN A 97 1.06 5.57 4.27
CA GLN A 97 2.50 5.74 4.05
C GLN A 97 3.33 4.89 5.01
N LYS A 98 2.99 4.89 6.31
CA LYS A 98 3.68 4.07 7.31
C LYS A 98 3.55 2.58 6.99
N LEU A 99 2.33 2.11 6.71
CA LEU A 99 2.09 0.72 6.34
C LEU A 99 2.83 0.33 5.06
N ALA A 100 2.84 1.20 4.05
CA ALA A 100 3.56 0.95 2.80
C ALA A 100 5.08 0.82 3.04
N LEU A 101 5.64 1.66 3.91
CA LEU A 101 7.05 1.59 4.29
C LEU A 101 7.35 0.27 5.01
N GLU A 102 6.54 -0.12 5.99
CA GLU A 102 6.68 -1.40 6.71
C GLU A 102 6.60 -2.60 5.75
N ILE A 103 5.60 -2.62 4.86
CA ILE A 103 5.45 -3.67 3.85
C ILE A 103 6.66 -3.68 2.89
N SER A 104 7.17 -2.52 2.49
CA SER A 104 8.32 -2.43 1.60
C SER A 104 9.61 -2.96 2.24
N ALA A 105 9.81 -2.72 3.55
CA ALA A 105 10.93 -3.25 4.31
C ALA A 105 10.85 -4.78 4.40
N ALA A 106 9.69 -5.31 4.80
CA ALA A 106 9.45 -6.76 4.87
C ALA A 106 9.62 -7.44 3.50
N ARG A 107 9.15 -6.81 2.41
CA ARG A 107 9.36 -7.31 1.04
C ARG A 107 10.84 -7.35 0.69
N ARG A 108 11.60 -6.30 1.00
CA ARG A 108 13.05 -6.26 0.74
C ARG A 108 13.79 -7.36 1.48
N GLU A 109 13.46 -7.60 2.74
CA GLU A 109 14.04 -8.68 3.55
C GLU A 109 13.71 -10.07 2.98
N ARG A 110 12.45 -10.29 2.59
CA ARG A 110 12.00 -11.54 1.98
C ARG A 110 12.71 -11.80 0.65
N ASP A 111 12.79 -10.80 -0.22
CA ASP A 111 13.44 -10.93 -1.52
C ASP A 111 14.96 -11.18 -1.36
N PHE A 112 15.58 -10.53 -0.38
CA PHE A 112 16.98 -10.79 -0.02
C PHE A 112 17.18 -12.25 0.42
N TYR A 113 16.30 -12.78 1.27
CA TYR A 113 16.37 -14.17 1.71
C TYR A 113 16.22 -15.15 0.54
N LEU A 114 15.24 -14.94 -0.34
CA LEU A 114 15.04 -15.79 -1.52
C LEU A 114 16.28 -15.79 -2.42
N ALA A 115 16.86 -14.62 -2.70
CA ALA A 115 18.08 -14.52 -3.49
C ALA A 115 19.26 -15.28 -2.86
N LYS A 116 19.40 -15.24 -1.54
CA LYS A 116 20.44 -16.00 -0.81
C LYS A 116 20.22 -17.51 -0.85
N VAL A 117 18.98 -17.96 -0.72
CA VAL A 117 18.63 -19.38 -0.84
C VAL A 117 18.92 -19.90 -2.26
N ASP A 118 18.57 -19.15 -3.29
CA ASP A 118 18.84 -19.53 -4.67
C ASP A 118 20.35 -19.57 -4.97
N GLN A 119 21.11 -18.59 -4.46
CA GLN A 119 22.58 -18.59 -4.54
C GLN A 119 23.20 -19.82 -3.86
N SER A 120 22.73 -20.17 -2.66
CA SER A 120 23.22 -21.35 -1.93
C SER A 120 22.91 -22.65 -2.68
N ARG A 121 21.69 -22.82 -3.20
CA ARG A 121 21.33 -24.01 -4.01
C ARG A 121 22.20 -24.12 -5.27
N ALA A 122 22.46 -23.01 -5.95
CA ALA A 122 23.34 -22.98 -7.12
C ALA A 122 24.78 -23.36 -6.75
N GLN A 123 25.31 -22.82 -5.65
CA GLN A 123 26.65 -23.15 -5.15
C GLN A 123 26.76 -24.63 -4.77
N SER A 124 25.81 -25.18 -4.02
CA SER A 124 25.82 -26.61 -3.66
C SER A 124 25.80 -27.52 -4.90
N ALA A 125 24.98 -27.20 -5.91
CA ALA A 125 24.95 -27.95 -7.17
C ALA A 125 26.28 -27.85 -7.94
N ILE A 126 26.97 -26.71 -7.89
CA ILE A 126 28.31 -26.54 -8.48
C ILE A 126 29.33 -27.37 -7.72
N GLU A 127 29.36 -27.29 -6.39
CA GLU A 127 30.26 -28.04 -5.53
C GLU A 127 30.09 -29.56 -5.71
N GLU A 128 28.86 -30.06 -5.77
CA GLU A 128 28.59 -31.48 -6.05
C GLU A 128 29.14 -31.92 -7.41
N ARG A 129 28.98 -31.09 -8.45
CA ARG A 129 29.54 -31.36 -9.79
C ARG A 129 31.07 -31.36 -9.76
N LEU A 130 31.68 -30.43 -9.02
CA LEU A 130 33.14 -30.36 -8.86
C LEU A 130 33.67 -31.59 -8.11
N LYS A 131 33.04 -31.98 -6.99
CA LYS A 131 33.39 -33.17 -6.21
C LYS A 131 33.28 -34.47 -7.03
N LYS A 132 32.21 -34.63 -7.82
CA LYS A 132 32.07 -35.79 -8.73
C LYS A 132 33.19 -35.84 -9.77
N LYS A 133 33.56 -34.70 -10.37
CA LYS A 133 34.68 -34.62 -11.31
C LYS A 133 36.03 -34.96 -10.66
N GLN A 134 36.26 -34.47 -9.44
CA GLN A 134 37.48 -34.79 -8.68
C GLN A 134 37.56 -36.27 -8.30
N LYS A 135 36.46 -36.90 -7.87
CA LYS A 135 36.42 -38.35 -7.60
C LYS A 135 36.73 -39.18 -8.84
N VAL A 136 36.11 -38.86 -9.98
CA VAL A 136 36.39 -39.56 -11.26
C VAL A 136 37.87 -39.42 -11.65
N GLN A 137 38.49 -38.26 -11.41
CA GLN A 137 39.93 -38.05 -11.66
C GLN A 137 40.84 -38.82 -10.69
N GLN A 138 40.47 -38.95 -9.41
CA GLN A 138 41.24 -39.72 -8.42
C GLN A 138 41.08 -41.23 -8.62
N GLU A 139 39.89 -41.71 -8.96
CA GLU A 139 39.61 -43.11 -9.27
C GLU A 139 40.31 -43.54 -10.57
N SER A 140 40.46 -42.65 -11.56
CA SER A 140 41.32 -42.87 -12.73
C SER A 140 42.82 -42.74 -12.46
N GLY A 141 43.24 -42.41 -11.23
CA GLY A 141 44.63 -42.16 -10.85
C GLY A 141 45.27 -43.25 -9.98
N THR A 142 44.56 -44.32 -9.63
CA THR A 142 45.08 -45.40 -8.76
C THR A 142 45.36 -46.73 -9.48
N GLU A 143 45.04 -46.83 -10.78
CA GLU A 143 45.55 -47.90 -11.65
C GLU A 143 46.13 -47.28 -12.92
N ASN A 144 47.40 -47.61 -13.18
CA ASN A 144 48.23 -47.33 -14.36
C ASN A 144 49.15 -46.10 -14.29
N SER A 145 50.39 -46.39 -13.92
CA SER A 145 51.59 -45.80 -14.52
C SER A 145 51.50 -45.94 -16.04
N GLU A 146 51.04 -44.90 -16.75
CA GLU A 146 51.47 -44.51 -18.10
C GLU A 146 50.57 -43.38 -18.62
N LEU A 147 51.22 -42.35 -19.17
CA LEU A 147 50.61 -41.15 -19.74
C LEU A 147 49.48 -41.46 -20.75
N PRO A 148 48.30 -40.80 -20.66
CA PRO A 148 47.42 -40.70 -21.81
C PRO A 148 47.23 -39.24 -22.27
N VAL A 149 47.71 -39.04 -23.48
CA VAL A 149 47.40 -38.02 -24.50
C VAL A 149 46.22 -37.09 -24.20
N SER A 150 46.52 -35.79 -24.25
CA SER A 150 45.59 -34.65 -24.33
C SER A 150 44.47 -34.88 -25.36
N GLN A 151 43.28 -35.26 -24.89
CA GLN A 151 42.10 -35.30 -25.74
C GLN A 151 41.65 -33.86 -26.04
N LYS A 152 41.99 -33.37 -27.23
CA LYS A 152 41.55 -32.08 -27.75
C LYS A 152 40.01 -32.01 -27.69
N LYS A 153 39.51 -31.03 -26.94
CA LYS A 153 38.08 -30.72 -26.81
C LYS A 153 37.50 -30.49 -28.21
N VAL A 154 36.67 -31.41 -28.69
CA VAL A 154 35.97 -31.27 -29.98
C VAL A 154 34.95 -30.13 -29.84
N ILE A 155 35.35 -28.92 -30.26
CA ILE A 155 34.46 -27.78 -30.38
C ILE A 155 33.61 -28.02 -31.62
N ARG A 156 32.41 -28.58 -31.43
CA ARG A 156 31.43 -28.69 -32.51
C ARG A 156 30.92 -27.28 -32.79
N GLN A 157 31.27 -26.73 -33.96
CA GLN A 157 30.69 -25.47 -34.42
C GLN A 157 29.24 -25.74 -34.85
N PHE A 158 28.29 -25.36 -33.99
CA PHE A 158 26.88 -25.40 -34.36
C PHE A 158 26.58 -24.16 -35.20
N PRO A 159 25.99 -24.28 -36.40
CA PRO A 159 25.58 -23.11 -37.16
C PRO A 159 24.46 -22.40 -36.40
N GLN A 160 24.81 -21.30 -35.71
CA GLN A 160 23.83 -20.43 -35.09
C GLN A 160 23.12 -19.65 -36.19
N LYS A 161 21.78 -19.81 -36.28
CA LYS A 161 20.95 -18.92 -37.08
C LYS A 161 21.09 -17.51 -36.52
N LYS A 162 21.43 -16.54 -37.38
CA LYS A 162 21.44 -15.12 -36.99
C LYS A 162 20.05 -14.76 -36.47
N PRO A 163 19.92 -14.11 -35.30
CA PRO A 163 18.63 -13.65 -34.83
C PRO A 163 18.04 -12.69 -35.86
N VAL A 164 16.77 -12.89 -36.22
CA VAL A 164 16.02 -11.98 -37.09
C VAL A 164 16.01 -10.63 -36.38
N ALA A 165 16.58 -9.62 -37.04
CA ALA A 165 16.50 -8.24 -36.56
C ALA A 165 15.03 -7.83 -36.56
N VAL A 166 14.39 -7.91 -35.40
CA VAL A 166 13.16 -7.16 -35.16
C VAL A 166 13.61 -5.72 -35.00
N GLU A 167 13.37 -4.91 -36.02
CA GLU A 167 13.50 -3.45 -36.04
C GLU A 167 12.60 -2.84 -34.94
N THR A 168 13.00 -2.99 -33.69
CA THR A 168 12.49 -2.17 -32.58
C THR A 168 13.35 -0.92 -32.56
N SER A 169 13.02 0.01 -33.46
CA SER A 169 13.54 1.38 -33.55
C SER A 169 13.15 2.25 -32.34
N GLN A 170 13.04 1.66 -31.15
CA GLN A 170 12.88 2.37 -29.90
C GLN A 170 14.10 2.10 -29.03
N SER A 171 15.06 3.01 -29.13
CA SER A 171 16.15 3.10 -28.17
C SER A 171 15.58 3.18 -26.76
N LYS A 172 15.90 2.20 -25.93
CA LYS A 172 15.65 2.30 -24.48
C LYS A 172 16.26 3.62 -23.99
N PRO A 173 15.54 4.46 -23.22
CA PRO A 173 16.09 5.71 -22.73
C PRO A 173 17.31 5.39 -21.87
N ARG A 174 18.50 5.69 -22.39
CA ARG A 174 19.74 5.65 -21.62
C ARG A 174 19.89 7.02 -20.98
N LEU A 175 19.81 7.08 -19.65
CA LEU A 175 20.15 8.27 -18.89
C LEU A 175 21.57 8.70 -19.23
N SER A 176 21.79 10.01 -19.39
CA SER A 176 23.10 10.57 -19.73
C SER A 176 24.12 10.25 -18.63
N LYS A 177 25.35 9.95 -19.05
CA LYS A 177 26.45 9.60 -18.15
C LYS A 177 26.77 10.72 -17.15
N ASP A 178 26.49 11.96 -17.52
CA ASP A 178 26.72 13.14 -16.70
C ASP A 178 25.84 13.18 -15.44
N LEU A 179 24.63 12.59 -15.49
CA LEU A 179 23.76 12.47 -14.32
C LEU A 179 24.23 11.40 -13.33
N LEU A 180 24.89 10.34 -13.82
CA LEU A 180 25.46 9.30 -12.95
C LEU A 180 26.76 9.74 -12.26
N ALA A 181 27.49 10.69 -12.84
CA ALA A 181 28.75 11.18 -12.30
C ALA A 181 28.58 12.15 -11.10
N GLY A 182 27.38 12.72 -10.89
CA GLY A 182 27.11 13.70 -9.84
C GLY A 182 26.80 13.13 -8.46
N VAL A 183 26.76 11.81 -8.29
CA VAL A 183 26.48 11.16 -6.99
C VAL A 183 27.74 10.50 -6.45
N SER A 184 28.72 11.32 -6.06
CA SER A 184 29.78 10.89 -5.13
C SER A 184 29.35 11.28 -3.72
N VAL A 185 28.89 10.30 -2.94
CA VAL A 185 28.72 10.44 -1.49
C VAL A 185 30.12 10.40 -0.87
N THR A 186 30.62 11.55 -0.46
CA THR A 186 31.80 11.65 0.41
C THR A 186 31.40 11.17 1.81
N LEU A 187 32.08 10.13 2.30
CA LEU A 187 32.01 9.67 3.69
C LEU A 187 32.70 10.68 4.62
#